data_AF-A0AAV1MXR2-F1
#
_entry.id   AF-A0AAV1MXR2-F1
#
_cell.length_a   1.000
_cell.length_b   1.000
_cell.length_c   1.000
_cell.angle_alpha   90.00
_cell.angle_beta   90.00
_cell.angle_gamma   90.00
#
_symmetry.space_group_name_H-M   'P 1'
#
loop_
_entity.id
_entity.type
_entity.pdbx_description
1 polymer ?
#
loop_
_entity_poly.entity_id
_entity_poly.type
_entity_poly.pdbx_seq_one_letter_code
_entity_poly.pdbx_strand_id
1 'polypeptide(L)'
;MEMLGGHGHCDAGWLLLWNRHLPKRVLCNDILSLKMAGDPVLTPNSVCLRLAGLSKRQMRMCVRSPDVTASALQGIQVAIHECQHQLRDHRWNCSSLEGLGKLPHHSTILNRGFRESAFSLALLAAGVAHSVASACSMGKLRGCGCEAKRRQDDDKIRLKLTQLQLQTLQKGGPLPDELISMQETWEWGGCSHDVRFGDRFSRDWLDSRGSPRDIHARMRIHNNRMGRQIVADNMKRKCKCHGTSGSCQFKTCWHVSPEFRHVGSLLKEKFLTAIFVNSQNKNNGVFNPRTGNGASGSTGGLNGGRRRSMSRELVYFEKSPDFCERDVSVDSPGTQGRICNKTSYSTDSCSSLCCGRGHNILKQTRSERCNCRFHWCCYVLCEECRVTEWVNVCK
;
A
#
# COMPACT_ATOMS: atom_id res chain seq x y z
N MET A 1 -27.20 -53.27 15.25
CA MET A 1 -27.84 -53.50 16.55
C MET A 1 -28.57 -52.23 16.94
N GLU A 2 -29.89 -52.30 16.91
CA GLU A 2 -30.94 -51.48 17.55
C GLU A 2 -30.74 -49.95 17.65
N MET A 3 -31.51 -49.13 16.90
CA MET A 3 -32.92 -48.73 17.13
C MET A 3 -33.13 -47.99 18.46
N LEU A 4 -33.27 -46.66 18.38
CA LEU A 4 -34.33 -45.93 19.06
C LEU A 4 -34.87 -44.84 18.11
N GLY A 5 -36.09 -45.04 17.67
CA GLY A 5 -36.90 -44.03 16.97
C GLY A 5 -37.73 -43.19 17.95
N GLY A 6 -38.25 -42.07 17.45
CA GLY A 6 -39.21 -41.23 18.16
C GLY A 6 -39.70 -40.10 17.28
N HIS A 7 -40.89 -40.28 16.69
CA HIS A 7 -41.68 -39.27 15.97
C HIS A 7 -42.17 -38.14 16.90
N GLY A 8 -42.42 -36.95 16.33
CA GLY A 8 -43.22 -35.91 16.97
C GLY A 8 -43.33 -34.63 16.13
N HIS A 9 -44.36 -34.56 15.28
CA HIS A 9 -44.89 -33.31 14.71
C HIS A 9 -45.51 -32.43 15.81
N CYS A 10 -45.42 -31.11 15.68
CA CYS A 10 -46.42 -30.16 16.18
C CYS A 10 -46.38 -28.86 15.35
N ASP A 11 -47.38 -28.69 14.49
CA ASP A 11 -47.87 -27.39 14.00
C ASP A 11 -48.64 -26.67 15.11
N ALA A 12 -48.52 -25.35 15.19
CA ALA A 12 -49.62 -24.38 15.33
C ALA A 12 -49.05 -22.98 15.62
N GLY A 13 -49.35 -22.02 14.74
CA GLY A 13 -48.95 -20.62 14.88
C GLY A 13 -49.80 -19.82 15.86
N TRP A 14 -49.36 -18.58 16.16
CA TRP A 14 -50.20 -17.42 16.48
C TRP A 14 -49.36 -16.12 16.39
N LEU A 15 -49.93 -15.14 15.68
CA LEU A 15 -49.91 -13.68 15.89
C LEU A 15 -48.63 -12.83 15.76
N LEU A 16 -48.76 -11.94 14.77
CA LEU A 16 -48.24 -10.58 14.66
C LEU A 16 -48.02 -9.84 15.99
N LEU A 17 -46.76 -9.48 16.25
CA LEU A 17 -46.41 -8.26 17.00
C LEU A 17 -45.29 -7.53 16.26
N TRP A 18 -45.66 -6.40 15.65
CA TRP A 18 -44.73 -5.38 15.20
C TRP A 18 -43.94 -4.88 16.41
N ASN A 19 -42.63 -5.10 16.44
CA ASN A 19 -41.76 -4.37 17.35
C ASN A 19 -40.51 -3.88 16.61
N ARG A 20 -40.31 -2.56 16.69
CA ARG A 20 -39.17 -1.83 16.13
C ARG A 20 -37.88 -2.34 16.76
N HIS A 21 -37.17 -3.23 16.07
CA HIS A 21 -35.77 -3.53 16.36
C HIS A 21 -34.92 -3.26 15.12
N LEU A 22 -33.97 -2.33 15.30
CA LEU A 22 -32.84 -2.07 14.42
C LEU A 22 -32.23 -3.40 13.95
N PRO A 23 -31.85 -3.55 12.67
CA PRO A 23 -31.26 -4.78 12.20
C PRO A 23 -29.92 -5.01 12.90
N LYS A 24 -29.88 -5.99 13.82
CA LYS A 24 -28.63 -6.51 14.36
C LYS A 24 -27.81 -7.03 13.17
N ARG A 25 -26.56 -6.58 13.07
CA ARG A 25 -25.59 -7.07 12.09
C ARG A 25 -25.47 -8.59 12.25
N VAL A 26 -25.96 -9.35 11.28
CA VAL A 26 -25.65 -10.78 11.18
C VAL A 26 -24.22 -10.86 10.67
N LEU A 27 -23.29 -11.30 11.53
CA LEU A 27 -21.92 -11.60 11.15
C LEU A 27 -21.91 -12.99 10.50
N CYS A 28 -21.04 -13.23 9.50
CA CYS A 28 -20.82 -14.57 8.92
C CYS A 28 -20.38 -15.65 9.94
N ASN A 29 -20.22 -15.28 11.21
CA ASN A 29 -19.64 -16.08 12.28
C ASN A 29 -20.66 -17.02 12.95
N ASP A 30 -21.96 -16.82 12.72
CA ASP A 30 -23.01 -17.67 13.32
C ASP A 30 -23.17 -19.03 12.61
N ILE A 31 -22.65 -19.18 11.38
CA ILE A 31 -22.77 -20.41 10.58
C ILE A 31 -21.77 -21.49 11.02
N LEU A 32 -20.64 -21.11 11.64
CA LEU A 32 -19.54 -22.04 11.96
C LEU A 32 -19.33 -22.27 13.46
N SER A 33 -20.13 -21.67 14.35
CA SER A 33 -20.02 -21.77 15.82
C SER A 33 -18.59 -21.61 16.38
N LEU A 34 -17.68 -20.98 15.63
CA LEU A 34 -16.32 -20.68 16.07
C LEU A 34 -16.36 -19.41 16.91
N LYS A 35 -16.24 -19.56 18.24
CA LYS A 35 -15.95 -18.45 19.16
C LYS A 35 -14.54 -17.91 18.88
N MET A 36 -14.38 -17.11 17.83
CA MET A 36 -13.23 -16.23 17.73
C MET A 36 -13.40 -15.13 18.78
N ALA A 37 -12.37 -14.91 19.60
CA ALA A 37 -12.33 -13.76 20.50
C ALA A 37 -12.60 -12.49 19.68
N GLY A 38 -13.55 -11.65 20.13
CA GLY A 38 -13.82 -10.38 19.46
C GLY A 38 -12.55 -9.54 19.36
N ASP A 39 -12.43 -8.74 18.30
CA ASP A 39 -11.27 -7.87 18.09
C ASP A 39 -10.98 -7.06 19.38
N PRO A 40 -9.72 -7.01 19.84
CA PRO A 40 -9.39 -6.34 21.09
C PRO A 40 -9.79 -4.86 21.02
N VAL A 41 -10.40 -4.37 22.10
CA VAL A 41 -10.78 -2.95 22.19
C VAL A 41 -9.52 -2.08 22.19
N LEU A 42 -9.32 -1.35 21.09
CA LEU A 42 -8.18 -0.45 20.93
C LEU A 42 -8.39 0.81 21.77
N THR A 43 -7.67 0.91 22.88
CA THR A 43 -7.65 2.07 23.78
C THR A 43 -6.39 2.92 23.57
N PRO A 44 -6.39 4.22 23.91
CA PRO A 44 -5.18 5.04 23.88
C PRO A 44 -4.00 4.44 24.65
N ASN A 45 -4.27 3.76 25.78
CA ASN A 45 -3.24 3.10 26.57
C ASN A 45 -2.61 1.90 25.85
N SER A 46 -3.44 1.11 25.14
CA SER A 46 -2.97 -0.04 24.37
C SER A 46 -2.19 0.33 23.10
N VAL A 47 -2.44 1.51 22.51
CA VAL A 47 -1.85 1.92 21.23
C VAL A 47 -0.83 3.05 21.43
N CYS A 48 -1.27 4.20 21.92
CA CYS A 48 -0.50 5.44 21.94
C CYS A 48 0.66 5.41 22.93
N LEU A 49 0.43 4.88 24.14
CA LEU A 49 1.48 4.83 25.18
C LEU A 49 2.55 3.78 24.88
N ARG A 50 2.27 2.80 24.01
CA ARG A 50 3.26 1.82 23.52
C ARG A 50 4.17 2.40 22.43
N LEU A 51 3.89 3.61 21.95
CA LEU A 51 4.69 4.31 20.94
C LEU A 51 5.61 5.31 21.62
N ALA A 52 6.88 4.94 21.77
CA ALA A 52 7.92 5.90 22.15
C ALA A 52 8.15 6.92 21.02
N GLY A 53 8.47 8.17 21.35
CA GLY A 53 8.92 9.17 20.37
C GLY A 53 7.83 9.91 19.58
N LEU A 54 6.56 9.79 19.96
CA LEU A 54 5.48 10.58 19.36
C LEU A 54 5.63 12.08 19.65
N SER A 55 5.43 12.92 18.63
CA SER A 55 5.31 14.37 18.83
C SER A 55 4.05 14.72 19.61
N LYS A 56 4.00 15.89 20.27
CA LYS A 56 2.78 16.39 20.95
C LYS A 56 1.56 16.40 20.03
N ARG A 57 1.75 16.63 18.72
CA ARG A 57 0.67 16.59 17.73
C ARG A 57 0.23 15.16 17.44
N GLN A 58 1.17 14.24 17.22
CA GLN A 58 0.87 12.82 17.02
C GLN A 58 0.19 12.20 18.24
N MET A 59 0.66 12.50 19.45
CA MET A 59 0.03 12.01 20.68
C MET A 59 -1.43 12.45 20.77
N ARG A 60 -1.74 13.73 20.52
CA ARG A 60 -3.12 14.24 20.49
C ARG A 60 -3.97 13.54 19.43
N MET A 61 -3.44 13.31 18.23
CA MET A 61 -4.15 12.58 17.17
C MET A 61 -4.43 11.13 17.58
N CYS A 62 -3.44 10.46 18.18
CA CYS A 62 -3.57 9.07 18.61
C CYS A 62 -4.62 8.92 19.73
N VAL A 63 -4.58 9.79 20.74
CA VAL A 63 -5.56 9.75 21.83
C VAL A 63 -6.99 9.98 21.30
N ARG A 64 -7.15 10.86 20.30
CA ARG A 64 -8.45 11.11 19.66
C ARG A 64 -8.96 9.93 18.84
N SER A 65 -8.08 9.18 18.19
CA SER A 65 -8.44 8.11 17.25
C SER A 65 -7.43 6.94 17.30
N PRO A 66 -7.43 6.16 18.39
CA PRO A 66 -6.46 5.07 18.60
C PRO A 66 -6.66 3.91 17.61
N ASP A 67 -7.89 3.69 17.15
CA ASP A 67 -8.26 2.72 16.12
C ASP A 67 -7.63 3.05 14.76
N VAL A 68 -7.69 4.33 14.36
CA VAL A 68 -7.08 4.82 13.13
C VAL A 68 -5.55 4.75 13.21
N THR A 69 -4.96 5.13 14.36
CA THR A 69 -3.52 4.99 14.57
C THR A 69 -3.07 3.53 14.49
N ALA A 70 -3.79 2.59 15.09
CA ALA A 70 -3.45 1.16 14.98
C ALA A 70 -3.44 0.68 13.52
N SER A 71 -4.43 1.09 12.72
CA SER A 71 -4.48 0.77 11.29
C SER A 71 -3.34 1.42 10.51
N ALA A 72 -2.91 2.62 10.90
CA ALA A 72 -1.74 3.28 10.32
C ALA A 72 -0.43 2.54 10.64
N LEU A 73 -0.27 2.04 11.86
CA LEU A 73 0.89 1.21 12.23
C LEU A 73 0.95 -0.09 11.43
N GLN A 74 -0.20 -0.73 11.22
CA GLN A 74 -0.28 -1.88 10.32
C GLN A 74 0.14 -1.51 8.90
N GLY A 75 -0.29 -0.34 8.41
CA GLY A 75 0.13 0.19 7.11
C GLY A 75 1.63 0.43 6.99
N ILE A 76 2.28 0.91 8.06
CA ILE A 76 3.74 1.04 8.14
C ILE A 76 4.42 -0.33 8.01
N GLN A 77 3.92 -1.36 8.69
CA GLN A 77 4.51 -2.71 8.61
C GLN A 77 4.37 -3.31 7.21
N VAL A 78 3.19 -3.16 6.58
CA VAL A 78 2.97 -3.57 5.19
C VAL A 78 3.95 -2.86 4.25
N ALA A 79 4.21 -1.57 4.48
CA ALA A 79 5.18 -0.80 3.70
C ALA A 79 6.63 -1.25 3.90
N ILE A 80 7.04 -1.60 5.13
CA ILE A 80 8.40 -2.11 5.40
C ILE A 80 8.62 -3.45 4.69
N HIS A 81 7.66 -4.38 4.81
CA HIS A 81 7.75 -5.66 4.13
C HIS A 81 7.79 -5.51 2.60
N GLU A 82 7.01 -4.56 2.05
CA GLU A 82 7.07 -4.27 0.62
C GLU A 82 8.39 -3.59 0.21
N CYS A 83 8.98 -2.74 1.05
CA CYS A 83 10.31 -2.16 0.83
C CYS A 83 11.36 -3.27 0.71
N GLN A 84 11.37 -4.19 1.67
CA GLN A 84 12.25 -5.36 1.67
C GLN A 84 12.05 -6.20 0.40
N HIS A 85 10.79 -6.45 0.01
CA HIS A 85 10.48 -7.18 -1.21
C HIS A 85 11.02 -6.49 -2.48
N GLN A 86 10.86 -5.17 -2.60
CA GLN A 86 11.29 -4.38 -3.77
C GLN A 86 12.81 -4.19 -3.84
N LEU A 87 13.51 -4.16 -2.71
CA LEU A 87 14.95 -3.94 -2.61
C LEU A 87 15.76 -5.18 -2.17
N ARG A 88 15.15 -6.36 -2.13
CA ARG A 88 15.79 -7.63 -1.70
C ARG A 88 17.08 -7.95 -2.45
N ASP A 89 17.20 -7.46 -3.67
CA ASP A 89 18.31 -7.72 -4.60
C ASP A 89 19.28 -6.52 -4.67
N HIS A 90 19.06 -5.47 -3.89
CA HIS A 90 19.94 -4.29 -3.81
C HIS A 90 20.83 -4.38 -2.57
N ARG A 91 22.00 -3.72 -2.57
CA ARG A 91 22.95 -3.71 -1.43
C ARG A 91 22.29 -3.22 -0.13
N TRP A 92 21.44 -2.20 -0.23
CA TRP A 92 20.52 -1.84 0.84
C TRP A 92 19.14 -2.47 0.59
N ASN A 93 18.68 -3.31 1.52
CA ASN A 93 17.48 -4.16 1.36
C ASN A 93 16.35 -3.84 2.35
N CYS A 94 16.33 -2.63 2.93
CA CYS A 94 15.37 -2.19 3.94
C CYS A 94 15.32 -2.99 5.26
N SER A 95 16.24 -3.94 5.52
CA SER A 95 16.20 -4.76 6.75
C SER A 95 16.34 -3.93 8.02
N SER A 96 17.06 -2.81 7.96
CA SER A 96 17.24 -1.92 9.12
C SER A 96 15.95 -1.23 9.57
N LEU A 97 14.89 -1.23 8.76
CA LEU A 97 13.59 -0.64 9.14
C LEU A 97 12.73 -1.57 10.01
N GLU A 98 13.03 -2.87 10.09
CA GLU A 98 12.19 -3.87 10.74
C GLU A 98 12.26 -3.82 12.28
N GLY A 99 13.45 -3.55 12.84
CA GLY A 99 13.67 -3.48 14.29
C GLY A 99 13.25 -2.17 14.95
N LEU A 100 12.92 -1.14 14.15
CA LEU A 100 12.61 0.20 14.64
C LEU A 100 11.10 0.34 14.81
N GLY A 101 10.63 -0.05 15.99
CA GLY A 101 9.23 -0.03 16.40
C GLY A 101 8.48 1.21 15.91
N LYS A 102 7.56 0.97 14.97
CA LYS A 102 6.30 1.69 14.75
C LYS A 102 6.37 3.15 14.29
N LEU A 103 7.51 3.86 14.37
CA LEU A 103 7.65 5.25 13.92
C LEU A 103 8.90 5.50 13.05
N PRO A 104 8.74 6.09 11.85
CA PRO A 104 9.84 6.31 10.88
C PRO A 104 10.98 7.21 11.37
N HIS A 105 10.72 8.14 12.29
CA HIS A 105 11.67 9.21 12.62
C HIS A 105 12.90 8.76 13.44
N HIS A 106 12.90 7.54 13.96
CA HIS A 106 14.03 6.99 14.70
C HIS A 106 15.07 6.33 13.81
N SER A 107 14.76 6.07 12.54
CA SER A 107 15.74 5.52 11.60
C SER A 107 16.73 6.60 11.19
N THR A 108 18.02 6.31 11.32
CA THR A 108 19.09 7.21 10.89
C THR A 108 19.04 7.37 9.37
N ILE A 109 18.76 6.30 8.63
CA ILE A 109 18.64 6.38 7.17
C ILE A 109 17.49 7.28 6.72
N LEU A 110 16.34 7.26 7.40
CA LEU A 110 15.21 8.13 7.03
C LEU A 110 15.46 9.62 7.36
N ASN A 111 16.45 9.91 8.21
CA ASN A 111 16.94 11.26 8.49
C ASN A 111 18.04 11.72 7.50
N ARG A 112 18.48 10.85 6.58
CA ARG A 112 19.39 11.20 5.48
C ARG A 112 18.64 11.62 4.22
N GLY A 113 19.35 12.32 3.33
CA GLY A 113 18.85 12.82 2.05
C GLY A 113 18.99 11.83 0.88
N PHE A 114 19.12 10.53 1.16
CA PHE A 114 19.42 9.51 0.15
C PHE A 114 18.20 9.12 -0.68
N ARG A 115 18.46 8.47 -1.83
CA ARG A 115 17.44 7.94 -2.72
C ARG A 115 16.61 6.82 -2.06
N GLU A 116 17.26 6.00 -1.24
CA GLU A 116 16.65 4.91 -0.45
C GLU A 116 15.68 5.48 0.60
N SER A 117 16.06 6.58 1.25
CA SER A 117 15.22 7.31 2.20
C SER A 117 13.99 7.89 1.52
N ALA A 118 14.16 8.50 0.34
CA ALA A 118 13.06 9.05 -0.46
C ALA A 118 12.00 8.00 -0.80
N PHE A 119 12.43 6.84 -1.28
CA PHE A 119 11.55 5.71 -1.59
C PHE A 119 10.84 5.15 -0.35
N SER A 120 11.58 4.95 0.74
CA SER A 120 11.03 4.41 1.99
C SER A 120 9.96 5.34 2.59
N LEU A 121 10.23 6.65 2.63
CA LEU A 121 9.26 7.66 3.09
C LEU A 121 7.97 7.64 2.25
N ALA A 122 8.09 7.56 0.93
CA ALA A 122 6.95 7.45 0.04
C ALA A 122 6.15 6.15 0.28
N LEU A 123 6.83 5.01 0.43
CA LEU A 123 6.18 3.74 0.73
C LEU A 123 5.43 3.75 2.07
N LEU A 124 6.05 4.31 3.12
CA LEU A 124 5.42 4.43 4.44
C LEU A 124 4.15 5.28 4.38
N ALA A 125 4.21 6.43 3.69
CA ALA A 125 3.05 7.30 3.52
C ALA A 125 1.93 6.66 2.69
N ALA A 126 2.30 5.90 1.65
CA ALA A 126 1.39 5.09 0.86
C ALA A 126 0.75 3.98 1.70
N GLY A 127 1.54 3.28 2.51
CA GLY A 127 1.10 2.19 3.40
C GLY A 127 0.07 2.65 4.42
N VAL A 128 0.33 3.78 5.09
CA VAL A 128 -0.64 4.39 6.01
C VAL A 128 -1.93 4.76 5.28
N ALA A 129 -1.86 5.45 4.14
CA ALA A 129 -3.04 5.87 3.40
C ALA A 129 -3.86 4.67 2.88
N HIS A 130 -3.20 3.65 2.34
CA HIS A 130 -3.82 2.42 1.85
C HIS A 130 -4.51 1.63 2.98
N SER A 131 -3.81 1.39 4.08
CA SER A 131 -4.32 0.59 5.21
C SER A 131 -5.50 1.27 5.89
N VAL A 132 -5.39 2.57 6.18
CA VAL A 132 -6.48 3.34 6.80
C VAL A 132 -7.71 3.39 5.88
N ALA A 133 -7.54 3.65 4.59
CA ALA A 133 -8.65 3.69 3.63
C ALA A 133 -9.39 2.34 3.51
N SER A 134 -8.63 1.24 3.52
CA SER A 134 -9.16 -0.12 3.52
C SER A 134 -9.94 -0.41 4.80
N ALA A 135 -9.36 -0.10 5.97
CA ALA A 135 -10.00 -0.28 7.27
C ALA A 135 -11.30 0.54 7.44
N CYS A 136 -11.36 1.76 6.87
CA CYS A 136 -12.59 2.56 6.81
C CYS A 136 -13.71 1.81 6.09
N SER A 137 -13.42 1.24 4.92
CA SER A 137 -14.42 0.52 4.14
C SER A 137 -14.86 -0.81 4.73
N MET A 138 -13.99 -1.44 5.53
CA MET A 138 -14.32 -2.64 6.30
C MET A 138 -15.16 -2.34 7.54
N GLY A 139 -15.41 -1.06 7.86
CA GLY A 139 -16.12 -0.65 9.07
C GLY A 139 -15.34 -0.94 10.36
N LYS A 140 -14.01 -1.07 10.29
CA LYS A 140 -13.14 -1.28 11.46
C LYS A 140 -12.87 0.00 12.25
N LEU A 141 -13.09 1.15 11.62
CA LEU A 141 -12.77 2.47 12.16
C LEU A 141 -14.06 3.23 12.47
N ARG A 142 -14.12 3.90 13.63
CA ARG A 142 -15.31 4.68 14.03
C ARG A 142 -15.39 6.04 13.36
N GLY A 143 -14.23 6.62 12.99
CA GLY A 143 -14.12 7.99 12.48
C GLY A 143 -14.29 8.14 10.96
N CYS A 144 -14.54 7.06 10.23
CA CYS A 144 -14.70 7.07 8.77
C CYS A 144 -15.65 5.95 8.31
N GLY A 145 -16.04 5.99 7.03
CA GLY A 145 -16.91 5.00 6.41
C GLY A 145 -16.61 4.83 4.92
N CYS A 146 -17.63 4.44 4.16
CA CYS A 146 -17.52 4.28 2.71
C CYS A 146 -17.44 5.62 1.98
N GLU A 147 -16.55 5.72 0.98
CA GLU A 147 -16.43 6.92 0.15
C GLU A 147 -17.59 7.03 -0.84
N ALA A 148 -18.39 8.11 -0.72
CA ALA A 148 -19.51 8.39 -1.63
C ALA A 148 -19.18 9.42 -2.72
N LYS A 149 -18.27 10.36 -2.44
CA LYS A 149 -18.04 11.51 -3.34
C LYS A 149 -17.40 11.11 -4.68
N ARG A 150 -16.49 10.14 -4.70
CA ARG A 150 -15.95 9.61 -5.97
C ARG A 150 -17.03 8.99 -6.87
N ARG A 151 -18.06 8.35 -6.30
CA ARG A 151 -19.20 7.82 -7.06
C ARG A 151 -19.96 8.95 -7.76
N GLN A 152 -20.24 10.04 -7.02
CA GLN A 152 -20.92 11.22 -7.56
C GLN A 152 -20.11 11.89 -8.68
N ASP A 153 -18.78 11.92 -8.56
CA ASP A 153 -17.90 12.49 -9.58
C ASP A 153 -17.97 11.64 -10.87
N ASP A 154 -17.93 10.30 -10.76
CA ASP A 154 -18.03 9.38 -11.90
C ASP A 154 -19.43 9.41 -12.55
N ASP A 155 -20.50 9.51 -11.76
CA ASP A 155 -21.88 9.60 -12.27
C ASP A 155 -22.08 10.88 -13.10
N LYS A 156 -21.51 12.00 -12.66
CA LYS A 156 -21.51 13.25 -13.44
C LYS A 156 -20.77 13.10 -14.76
N ILE A 157 -19.64 12.40 -14.76
CA ILE A 157 -18.87 12.11 -15.98
C ILE A 157 -19.70 11.24 -16.92
N ARG A 158 -20.32 10.17 -16.41
CA ARG A 158 -21.20 9.28 -17.18
C ARG A 158 -22.38 10.04 -17.79
N LEU A 159 -23.08 10.87 -17.02
CA LEU A 159 -24.20 11.69 -17.50
C LEU A 159 -23.76 12.65 -18.62
N LYS A 160 -22.60 13.31 -18.47
CA LYS A 160 -22.03 14.17 -19.52
C LYS A 160 -21.68 13.38 -20.78
N LEU A 161 -21.10 12.19 -20.63
CA LEU A 161 -20.76 11.32 -21.76
C LEU A 161 -22.02 10.90 -22.53
N THR A 162 -23.07 10.49 -21.81
CA THR A 162 -24.37 10.14 -22.40
C THR A 162 -25.02 11.34 -23.09
N GLN A 163 -24.96 12.53 -22.49
CA GLN A 163 -25.48 13.75 -23.11
C GLN A 163 -24.73 14.10 -24.40
N LEU A 164 -23.40 14.00 -24.41
CA LEU A 164 -22.59 14.21 -25.61
C LEU A 164 -22.91 13.19 -26.70
N GLN A 165 -23.16 11.94 -26.33
CA GLN A 165 -23.52 10.87 -27.28
C GLN A 165 -24.90 11.09 -27.91
N LEU A 166 -25.87 11.61 -27.15
CA LEU A 166 -27.17 12.01 -27.72
C LEU A 166 -27.01 13.20 -28.70
N GLN A 167 -26.11 14.14 -28.42
CA GLN A 167 -25.83 15.25 -29.31
C GLN A 167 -25.14 14.82 -30.62
N THR A 168 -24.26 13.81 -30.60
CA THR A 168 -23.62 13.28 -31.82
C THR A 168 -24.58 12.49 -32.68
N LEU A 169 -25.47 11.70 -32.05
CA LEU A 169 -26.58 11.00 -32.70
C LEU A 169 -27.54 11.97 -33.42
N GLN A 170 -27.91 13.07 -32.77
CA GLN A 170 -28.75 14.11 -33.37
C GLN A 170 -28.08 14.83 -34.55
N LYS A 171 -26.75 14.78 -34.66
CA LYS A 171 -25.98 15.39 -35.75
C LYS A 171 -25.65 14.42 -36.90
N GLY A 172 -26.18 13.20 -36.90
CA GLY A 172 -26.08 12.27 -38.03
C GLY A 172 -24.67 11.70 -38.29
N GLY A 173 -23.76 11.76 -37.31
CA GLY A 173 -22.43 11.16 -37.42
C GLY A 173 -22.45 9.63 -37.16
N PRO A 174 -21.57 8.84 -37.81
CA PRO A 174 -21.48 7.41 -37.55
C PRO A 174 -21.01 7.15 -36.11
N LEU A 175 -21.62 6.16 -35.43
CA LEU A 175 -21.18 5.69 -34.12
C LEU A 175 -19.90 4.86 -34.28
N PRO A 176 -18.80 5.16 -33.56
CA PRO A 176 -17.65 4.27 -33.51
C PRO A 176 -18.02 2.89 -32.93
N ASP A 177 -17.50 1.81 -33.53
CA ASP A 177 -17.75 0.40 -33.16
C ASP A 177 -17.35 0.05 -31.70
N GLU A 178 -16.51 0.87 -31.06
CA GLU A 178 -16.17 0.73 -29.63
C GLU A 178 -17.35 1.04 -28.68
N LEU A 179 -18.44 1.65 -29.16
CA LEU A 179 -19.56 2.09 -28.31
C LEU A 179 -20.65 1.03 -28.05
N ILE A 180 -20.65 -0.12 -28.72
CA ILE A 180 -21.61 -1.22 -28.43
C ILE A 180 -21.24 -1.94 -27.12
N SER A 181 -20.01 -1.77 -26.63
CA SER A 181 -19.55 -2.28 -25.33
C SER A 181 -20.21 -1.58 -24.12
N MET A 182 -20.87 -0.42 -24.31
CA MET A 182 -21.35 0.40 -23.19
C MET A 182 -22.75 0.08 -22.65
N GLN A 183 -23.39 -1.01 -23.11
CA GLN A 183 -24.53 -1.57 -22.39
C GLN A 183 -24.08 -2.49 -21.23
N GLU A 184 -22.93 -2.24 -20.61
CA GLU A 184 -22.63 -2.86 -19.32
C GLU A 184 -23.60 -2.28 -18.27
N THR A 185 -24.72 -2.97 -18.06
CA THR A 185 -25.67 -2.72 -16.97
C THR A 185 -25.00 -3.07 -15.65
N TRP A 186 -24.23 -2.11 -15.13
CA TRP A 186 -23.66 -2.18 -13.81
C TRP A 186 -24.04 -0.97 -12.98
N GLU A 187 -24.25 -1.23 -11.70
CA GLU A 187 -24.67 -0.22 -10.73
C GLU A 187 -23.59 0.01 -9.69
N TRP A 188 -23.51 1.24 -9.17
CA TRP A 188 -22.70 1.52 -8.00
C TRP A 188 -23.31 0.86 -6.78
N GLY A 189 -22.50 0.14 -6.02
CA GLY A 189 -22.90 -0.40 -4.73
C GLY A 189 -21.69 -0.72 -3.87
N GLY A 190 -21.84 -1.64 -2.92
CA GLY A 190 -20.78 -2.01 -1.99
C GLY A 190 -20.23 -0.83 -1.19
N CYS A 191 -19.00 -0.96 -0.69
CA CYS A 191 -18.31 0.05 0.11
C CYS A 191 -17.00 0.46 -0.55
N SER A 192 -16.92 1.68 -1.05
CA SER A 192 -15.69 2.20 -1.66
C SER A 192 -14.66 2.59 -0.59
N HIS A 193 -13.39 2.29 -0.81
CA HIS A 193 -12.31 2.69 0.10
C HIS A 193 -12.17 4.23 0.14
N ASP A 194 -12.13 4.81 1.34
CA ASP A 194 -11.94 6.25 1.54
C ASP A 194 -10.46 6.63 1.59
N VAL A 195 -9.83 6.63 0.42
CA VAL A 195 -8.43 7.07 0.27
C VAL A 195 -8.26 8.56 0.58
N ARG A 196 -9.32 9.38 0.52
CA ARG A 196 -9.22 10.80 0.89
C ARG A 196 -9.03 10.94 2.40
N PHE A 197 -9.75 10.15 3.21
CA PHE A 197 -9.52 10.07 4.65
C PHE A 197 -8.15 9.49 4.97
N GLY A 198 -7.76 8.40 4.31
CA GLY A 198 -6.42 7.79 4.46
C GLY A 198 -5.27 8.76 4.15
N ASP A 199 -5.37 9.52 3.05
CA ASP A 199 -4.39 10.54 2.67
C ASP A 199 -4.29 11.66 3.72
N ARG A 200 -5.43 12.22 4.16
CA ARG A 200 -5.46 13.26 5.20
C ARG A 200 -4.82 12.77 6.50
N PHE A 201 -5.18 11.56 6.95
CA PHE A 201 -4.60 11.00 8.17
C PHE A 201 -3.10 10.75 8.01
N SER A 202 -2.68 10.13 6.91
CA SER A 202 -1.26 9.86 6.60
C SER A 202 -0.44 11.15 6.57
N ARG A 203 -0.96 12.22 5.95
CA ARG A 203 -0.35 13.55 5.97
C ARG A 203 -0.22 14.10 7.39
N ASP A 204 -1.31 14.17 8.13
CA ASP A 204 -1.31 14.81 9.44
C ASP A 204 -0.46 14.03 10.46
N TRP A 205 -0.37 12.70 10.30
CA TRP A 205 0.43 11.81 11.14
C TRP A 205 1.93 11.85 10.83
N LEU A 206 2.32 11.66 9.56
CA LEU A 206 3.72 11.56 9.14
C LEU A 206 4.38 12.93 8.91
N ASP A 207 3.59 13.96 8.57
CA ASP A 207 4.07 15.33 8.32
C ASP A 207 3.82 16.24 9.56
N SER A 208 3.68 15.64 10.75
CA SER A 208 3.25 16.34 11.98
C SER A 208 4.23 17.39 12.53
N ARG A 209 5.51 17.36 12.13
CA ARG A 209 6.64 18.13 12.72
C ARG A 209 6.75 19.61 12.28
N GLY A 210 5.64 20.27 11.94
CA GLY A 210 5.61 21.69 11.59
C GLY A 210 6.13 22.01 10.18
N SER A 211 6.18 23.30 9.84
CA SER A 211 6.59 23.76 8.50
C SER A 211 8.03 23.35 8.17
N PRO A 212 8.32 22.90 6.94
CA PRO A 212 9.63 22.41 6.58
C PRO A 212 10.65 23.56 6.52
N ARG A 213 11.50 23.66 7.54
CA ARG A 213 12.54 24.70 7.67
C ARG A 213 13.84 24.33 6.95
N ASP A 214 14.07 23.03 6.77
CA ASP A 214 15.25 22.47 6.13
C ASP A 214 14.90 21.68 4.86
N ILE A 215 15.90 21.44 4.02
CA ILE A 215 15.72 20.67 2.79
C ILE A 215 15.24 19.23 3.08
N HIS A 216 15.65 18.64 4.20
CA HIS A 216 15.21 17.30 4.60
C HIS A 216 13.70 17.25 4.84
N ALA A 217 13.14 18.16 5.64
CA ALA A 217 11.70 18.20 5.86
C ALA A 217 10.94 18.46 4.56
N ARG A 218 11.46 19.30 3.66
CA ARG A 218 10.85 19.52 2.34
C ARG A 218 10.84 18.23 1.52
N MET A 219 11.97 17.53 1.44
CA MET A 219 12.11 16.26 0.71
C MET A 219 11.13 15.22 1.25
N ARG A 220 11.07 15.08 2.59
CA ARG A 220 10.17 14.16 3.28
C ARG A 220 8.71 14.44 2.94
N ILE A 221 8.25 15.69 3.08
CA ILE A 221 6.85 16.05 2.77
C ILE A 221 6.52 15.80 1.29
N HIS A 222 7.44 16.10 0.38
CA HIS A 222 7.28 15.84 -1.05
C HIS A 222 7.13 14.35 -1.34
N ASN A 223 8.07 13.52 -0.87
CA ASN A 223 8.06 12.09 -1.12
C ASN A 223 6.87 11.39 -0.42
N ASN A 224 6.52 11.83 0.80
CA ASN A 224 5.31 11.36 1.49
C ASN A 224 4.05 11.67 0.67
N ARG A 225 3.93 12.89 0.14
CA ARG A 225 2.83 13.26 -0.74
C ARG A 225 2.79 12.38 -2.00
N MET A 226 3.94 12.08 -2.58
CA MET A 226 4.03 11.22 -3.76
C MET A 226 3.53 9.81 -3.50
N GLY A 227 3.91 9.22 -2.37
CA GLY A 227 3.39 7.92 -1.94
C GLY A 227 1.87 7.90 -1.82
N ARG A 228 1.29 8.89 -1.13
CA ARG A 228 -0.17 8.99 -0.96
C ARG A 228 -0.89 9.19 -2.29
N GLN A 229 -0.30 10.01 -3.16
CA GLN A 229 -0.86 10.27 -4.49
C GLN A 229 -0.88 9.02 -5.36
N ILE A 230 0.16 8.18 -5.34
CA ILE A 230 0.18 6.92 -6.11
C ILE A 230 -0.99 6.01 -5.70
N VAL A 231 -1.32 5.94 -4.41
CA VAL A 231 -2.49 5.16 -3.95
C VAL A 231 -3.80 5.77 -4.47
N ALA A 232 -3.94 7.10 -4.41
CA ALA A 232 -5.15 7.81 -4.83
C ALA A 232 -5.40 7.78 -6.35
N ASP A 233 -4.32 7.85 -7.13
CA ASP A 233 -4.34 7.88 -8.59
C ASP A 233 -4.56 6.48 -9.19
N ASN A 234 -4.23 5.41 -8.45
CA ASN A 234 -4.33 4.01 -8.92
C ASN A 234 -5.48 3.23 -8.27
N MET A 235 -6.51 3.93 -7.79
CA MET A 235 -7.77 3.31 -7.36
C MET A 235 -8.40 2.52 -8.50
N LYS A 236 -8.92 1.31 -8.21
CA LYS A 236 -9.51 0.43 -9.22
C LYS A 236 -10.99 0.21 -8.94
N ARG A 237 -11.80 0.15 -10.01
CA ARG A 237 -13.18 -0.32 -9.94
C ARG A 237 -13.16 -1.85 -9.87
N LYS A 238 -13.54 -2.43 -8.73
CA LYS A 238 -13.83 -3.86 -8.60
C LYS A 238 -15.34 -4.07 -8.72
N CYS A 239 -15.74 -5.14 -9.39
CA CYS A 239 -17.15 -5.49 -9.60
C CYS A 239 -17.42 -6.92 -9.16
N LYS A 240 -18.62 -7.18 -8.65
CA LYS A 240 -19.13 -8.52 -8.34
C LYS A 240 -20.36 -8.81 -9.19
N CYS A 241 -20.30 -9.93 -9.91
CA CYS A 241 -21.38 -10.45 -10.72
C CYS A 241 -22.35 -11.28 -9.87
N HIS A 242 -23.64 -11.17 -10.14
CA HIS A 242 -24.70 -11.87 -9.39
C HIS A 242 -25.89 -12.27 -10.28
N GLY A 243 -25.66 -12.48 -11.58
CA GLY A 243 -26.63 -13.09 -12.48
C GLY A 243 -26.79 -14.60 -12.23
N THR A 244 -27.79 -15.21 -12.88
CA THR A 244 -28.07 -16.65 -12.81
C THR A 244 -26.83 -17.47 -13.09
N SER A 245 -26.59 -18.49 -12.26
CA SER A 245 -25.40 -19.37 -12.33
C SER A 245 -24.05 -18.63 -12.30
N GLY A 246 -23.98 -17.45 -11.69
CA GLY A 246 -22.75 -16.66 -11.61
C GLY A 246 -22.46 -15.79 -12.85
N SER A 247 -23.43 -15.64 -13.75
CA SER A 247 -23.29 -14.75 -14.92
C SER A 247 -23.13 -13.27 -14.52
N CYS A 248 -22.49 -12.49 -15.39
CA CYS A 248 -22.26 -11.04 -15.19
C CYS A 248 -23.34 -10.16 -15.82
N GLN A 249 -24.54 -10.70 -16.05
CA GLN A 249 -25.68 -9.93 -16.58
C GLN A 249 -26.01 -8.73 -15.68
N PHE A 250 -25.93 -8.93 -14.37
CA PHE A 250 -25.96 -7.87 -13.37
C PHE A 250 -24.65 -7.89 -12.59
N LYS A 251 -24.04 -6.71 -12.45
CA LYS A 251 -22.83 -6.55 -11.64
C LYS A 251 -22.87 -5.26 -10.85
N THR A 252 -22.42 -5.33 -9.61
CA THR A 252 -22.30 -4.18 -8.71
C THR A 252 -20.83 -3.84 -8.57
N CYS A 253 -20.49 -2.56 -8.69
CA CYS A 253 -19.09 -2.12 -8.63
C CYS A 253 -18.84 -1.12 -7.50
N TRP A 254 -17.61 -1.11 -6.98
CA TRP A 254 -17.10 -0.15 -6.02
C TRP A 254 -15.62 0.13 -6.25
N HIS A 255 -15.13 1.23 -5.68
CA HIS A 255 -13.73 1.63 -5.78
C HIS A 255 -12.93 1.01 -4.65
N VAL A 256 -11.82 0.35 -4.98
CA VAL A 256 -10.87 -0.21 -4.02
C VAL A 256 -9.49 0.38 -4.24
N SER A 257 -8.71 0.49 -3.16
CA SER A 257 -7.28 0.78 -3.27
C SER A 257 -6.56 -0.36 -4.00
N PRO A 258 -5.49 -0.04 -4.76
CA PRO A 258 -4.71 -1.06 -5.45
C PRO A 258 -4.05 -2.02 -4.45
N GLU A 259 -3.81 -3.26 -4.88
CA GLU A 259 -2.98 -4.21 -4.12
C GLU A 259 -1.62 -3.55 -3.80
N PHE A 260 -1.16 -3.69 -2.56
CA PHE A 260 -0.01 -2.92 -2.11
C PHE A 260 1.29 -3.28 -2.84
N ARG A 261 1.41 -4.52 -3.32
CA ARG A 261 2.49 -4.95 -4.23
C ARG A 261 2.59 -4.08 -5.49
N HIS A 262 1.45 -3.71 -6.08
CA HIS A 262 1.42 -2.85 -7.26
C HIS A 262 1.86 -1.42 -6.92
N VAL A 263 1.48 -0.90 -5.75
CA VAL A 263 1.97 0.39 -5.24
C VAL A 263 3.49 0.37 -5.07
N GLY A 264 4.04 -0.72 -4.51
CA GLY A 264 5.47 -0.94 -4.38
C GLY A 264 6.20 -0.89 -5.73
N SER A 265 5.66 -1.57 -6.75
CA SER A 265 6.24 -1.57 -8.11
C SER A 265 6.22 -0.17 -8.74
N LEU A 266 5.10 0.56 -8.65
CA LEU A 266 5.01 1.93 -9.16
C LEU A 266 6.01 2.87 -8.48
N LEU A 267 6.14 2.76 -7.14
CA LEU A 267 7.14 3.53 -6.41
C LEU A 267 8.57 3.11 -6.73
N LYS A 268 8.80 1.83 -7.08
CA LYS A 268 10.12 1.32 -7.46
C LYS A 268 10.58 1.91 -8.79
N GLU A 269 9.67 2.07 -9.75
CA GLU A 269 9.95 2.83 -10.98
C GLU A 269 10.37 4.27 -10.66
N LYS A 270 9.63 4.94 -9.78
CA LYS A 270 9.96 6.30 -9.31
C LYS A 270 11.27 6.39 -8.54
N PHE A 271 11.67 5.31 -7.86
CA PHE A 271 12.97 5.22 -7.21
C PHE A 271 14.11 5.17 -8.24
N LEU A 272 13.93 4.43 -9.33
CA LEU A 272 14.94 4.33 -10.40
C LEU A 272 15.11 5.67 -11.13
N THR A 273 14.03 6.44 -11.32
CA THR A 273 14.03 7.75 -11.99
C THR A 273 14.10 8.96 -11.05
N ALA A 274 14.38 8.74 -9.76
CA ALA A 274 14.38 9.79 -8.75
C ALA A 274 15.35 10.92 -9.10
N ILE A 275 14.96 12.16 -8.77
CA ILE A 275 15.68 13.38 -9.17
C ILE A 275 16.59 13.86 -8.04
N PHE A 276 17.88 14.05 -8.36
CA PHE A 276 18.84 14.68 -7.46
C PHE A 276 18.67 16.20 -7.45
N VAL A 277 18.33 16.77 -6.29
CA VAL A 277 18.07 18.21 -6.11
C VAL A 277 19.23 18.89 -5.40
N ASN A 278 19.42 20.19 -5.68
CA ASN A 278 20.45 21.00 -5.05
C ASN A 278 20.10 21.29 -3.58
N SER A 279 21.09 21.18 -2.69
CA SER A 279 20.98 21.44 -1.25
C SER A 279 20.90 22.92 -0.88
N GLN A 280 21.12 23.83 -1.83
CA GLN A 280 21.09 25.27 -1.59
C GLN A 280 19.71 25.74 -1.06
N ASN A 281 19.70 26.19 0.19
CA ASN A 281 18.55 26.80 0.87
C ASN A 281 18.21 28.17 0.27
N LYS A 282 17.61 28.19 -0.93
CA LYS A 282 16.79 29.33 -1.32
C LYS A 282 15.44 29.18 -0.61
N ASN A 283 15.10 30.12 0.27
CA ASN A 283 13.86 30.15 1.08
C ASN A 283 12.56 30.15 0.26
N ASN A 284 12.62 30.09 -1.07
CA ASN A 284 11.46 30.12 -1.96
C ASN A 284 10.67 28.81 -2.02
N GLY A 285 11.05 27.77 -1.27
CA GLY A 285 10.26 26.53 -1.20
C GLY A 285 10.22 25.73 -2.51
N VAL A 286 11.10 26.03 -3.48
CA VAL A 286 11.23 25.33 -4.76
C VAL A 286 12.45 24.41 -4.74
N PHE A 287 12.31 23.17 -5.22
CA PHE A 287 13.46 22.30 -5.49
C PHE A 287 14.05 22.66 -6.85
N ASN A 288 15.37 22.82 -6.92
CA ASN A 288 16.05 22.99 -8.21
C ASN A 288 16.83 21.70 -8.51
N PRO A 289 16.54 21.01 -9.63
CA PRO A 289 17.28 19.82 -10.00
C PRO A 289 18.74 20.20 -10.28
N ARG A 290 19.69 19.35 -9.89
CA ARG A 290 21.09 19.55 -10.27
C ARG A 290 21.24 19.10 -11.72
N THR A 291 21.22 20.05 -12.65
CA THR A 291 21.56 19.77 -14.05
C THR A 291 23.02 19.34 -14.11
N GLY A 292 23.28 18.09 -14.49
CA GLY A 292 24.61 17.68 -14.90
C GLY A 292 25.02 18.46 -16.15
N ASN A 293 26.26 18.95 -16.18
CA ASN A 293 26.89 19.45 -17.40
C ASN A 293 26.86 18.33 -18.44
N GLY A 294 26.04 18.46 -19.49
CA GLY A 294 25.85 17.41 -20.50
C GLY A 294 24.66 17.58 -21.44
N ALA A 295 23.77 18.55 -21.20
CA ALA A 295 22.75 18.94 -22.16
C ALA A 295 22.59 20.47 -22.19
N SER A 296 23.64 21.14 -22.66
CA SER A 296 23.49 22.48 -23.24
C SER A 296 22.86 22.28 -24.61
N GLY A 297 21.57 22.60 -24.69
CA GLY A 297 20.77 22.53 -25.90
C GLY A 297 19.57 23.44 -25.71
N SER A 298 19.80 24.73 -25.96
CA SER A 298 18.87 25.78 -26.37
C SER A 298 17.37 25.51 -26.20
N THR A 299 16.72 26.28 -25.31
CA THR A 299 15.54 27.12 -25.62
C THR A 299 14.99 27.74 -24.34
N GLY A 300 15.06 29.07 -24.23
CA GLY A 300 14.24 29.82 -23.29
C GLY A 300 12.77 29.63 -23.67
N GLY A 301 11.98 28.99 -22.79
CA GLY A 301 10.54 28.82 -23.04
C GLY A 301 9.82 27.70 -22.27
N LEU A 302 10.51 26.76 -21.60
CA LEU A 302 9.90 25.53 -21.06
C LEU A 302 9.91 25.35 -19.53
N ASN A 303 9.96 26.44 -18.76
CA ASN A 303 9.99 26.36 -17.28
C ASN A 303 8.72 25.73 -16.66
N GLY A 304 7.59 25.69 -17.39
CA GLY A 304 6.33 25.08 -16.92
C GLY A 304 6.29 23.55 -17.01
N GLY A 305 6.84 22.96 -18.08
CA GLY A 305 6.83 21.50 -18.29
C GLY A 305 7.77 20.75 -17.36
N ARG A 306 8.95 21.33 -17.10
CA ARG A 306 9.99 20.74 -16.24
C ARG A 306 9.59 20.71 -14.76
N ARG A 307 8.85 21.73 -14.28
CA ARG A 307 8.26 21.76 -12.93
C ARG A 307 7.11 20.76 -12.75
N ARG A 308 6.28 20.56 -13.77
CA ARG A 308 5.22 19.53 -13.77
C ARG A 308 5.80 18.10 -13.69
N SER A 309 6.95 17.86 -14.34
CA SER A 309 7.65 16.58 -14.28
C SER A 309 8.13 16.24 -12.86
N MET A 310 8.78 17.18 -12.15
CA MET A 310 9.28 16.93 -10.78
C MET A 310 8.18 16.71 -9.74
N SER A 311 6.98 17.27 -9.95
CA SER A 311 5.85 17.06 -9.03
C SER A 311 5.34 15.61 -9.03
N ARG A 312 5.80 14.76 -9.95
CA ARG A 312 5.40 13.35 -10.12
C ARG A 312 6.56 12.38 -9.96
N GLU A 313 7.70 12.86 -9.48
CA GLU A 313 8.93 12.09 -9.26
C GLU A 313 9.36 12.17 -7.80
N LEU A 314 10.07 11.14 -7.33
CA LEU A 314 10.76 11.20 -6.04
C LEU A 314 11.96 12.13 -6.12
N VAL A 315 12.30 12.77 -5.00
CA VAL A 315 13.45 13.69 -4.92
C VAL A 315 14.38 13.31 -3.78
N TYR A 316 15.68 13.51 -3.99
CA TYR A 316 16.73 13.25 -3.00
C TYR A 316 17.88 14.26 -3.18
N PHE A 317 18.68 14.54 -2.14
CA PHE A 317 19.69 15.61 -2.17
C PHE A 317 21.08 15.21 -1.65
N GLU A 318 21.23 14.00 -1.11
CA GLU A 318 22.51 13.41 -0.73
C GLU A 318 22.80 12.17 -1.59
N LYS A 319 24.06 11.99 -1.99
CA LYS A 319 24.46 10.76 -2.68
C LYS A 319 24.43 9.60 -1.68
N SER A 320 23.86 8.48 -2.09
CA SER A 320 23.83 7.27 -1.29
C SER A 320 25.26 6.73 -1.07
N PRO A 321 25.56 6.18 0.12
CA PRO A 321 26.81 5.45 0.35
C PRO A 321 26.82 4.15 -0.46
N ASP A 322 27.94 3.42 -0.43
CA ASP A 322 28.08 2.16 -1.20
C ASP A 322 27.29 0.98 -0.62
N PHE A 323 26.87 1.06 0.65
CA PHE A 323 26.20 0.03 1.45
C PHE A 323 26.92 -1.33 1.49
N CYS A 324 28.20 -1.38 1.11
CA CYS A 324 28.96 -2.62 1.01
C CYS A 324 29.37 -3.14 2.39
N GLU A 325 29.87 -2.22 3.21
CA GLU A 325 30.30 -2.48 4.57
C GLU A 325 29.22 -2.05 5.57
N ARG A 326 29.31 -2.62 6.76
CA ARG A 326 28.43 -2.25 7.87
C ARG A 326 28.76 -0.84 8.33
N ASP A 327 27.77 0.03 8.36
CA ASP A 327 27.88 1.40 8.85
C ASP A 327 26.66 1.74 9.72
N VAL A 328 26.91 1.87 11.02
CA VAL A 328 25.88 2.17 12.03
C VAL A 328 25.35 3.60 11.89
N SER A 329 26.12 4.53 11.33
CA SER A 329 25.75 5.95 11.22
C SER A 329 24.65 6.24 10.17
N VAL A 330 24.39 5.26 9.32
CA VAL A 330 23.39 5.29 8.23
C VAL A 330 22.49 4.05 8.21
N ASP A 331 22.46 3.28 9.30
CA ASP A 331 21.70 2.02 9.42
C ASP A 331 21.99 1.03 8.25
N SER A 332 23.25 0.94 7.81
CA SER A 332 23.70 -0.02 6.79
C SER A 332 24.18 -1.31 7.46
N PRO A 333 23.55 -2.46 7.22
CA PRO A 333 24.02 -3.74 7.76
C PRO A 333 25.24 -4.31 7.01
N GLY A 334 25.57 -3.77 5.83
CA GLY A 334 26.56 -4.36 4.91
C GLY A 334 25.99 -5.52 4.07
N THR A 335 26.79 -6.05 3.15
CA THR A 335 26.36 -7.14 2.24
C THR A 335 26.94 -8.51 2.58
N GLN A 336 27.78 -8.61 3.61
CA GLN A 336 28.32 -9.88 4.09
C GLN A 336 27.19 -10.87 4.49
N GLY A 337 27.35 -12.14 4.13
CA GLY A 337 26.36 -13.19 4.44
C GLY A 337 25.10 -13.18 3.57
N ARG A 338 25.01 -12.28 2.58
CA ARG A 338 23.86 -12.24 1.67
C ARG A 338 23.99 -13.24 0.54
N ILE A 339 22.85 -13.85 0.19
CA ILE A 339 22.75 -14.73 -0.98
C ILE A 339 22.85 -13.87 -2.24
N CYS A 340 23.69 -14.27 -3.18
CA CYS A 340 23.88 -13.64 -4.47
C CYS A 340 23.69 -14.63 -5.62
N ASN A 341 23.44 -14.12 -6.81
CA ASN A 341 23.31 -14.92 -8.01
C ASN A 341 24.54 -14.77 -8.89
N LYS A 342 25.24 -15.88 -9.20
CA LYS A 342 26.42 -15.84 -10.07
C LYS A 342 26.08 -15.64 -11.55
N THR A 343 24.90 -16.09 -11.99
CA THR A 343 24.49 -16.02 -13.41
C THR A 343 23.73 -14.74 -13.74
N SER A 344 23.32 -13.95 -12.74
CA SER A 344 22.63 -12.68 -12.96
C SER A 344 23.61 -11.58 -13.35
N TYR A 345 23.14 -10.66 -14.21
CA TYR A 345 23.81 -9.40 -14.54
C TYR A 345 23.18 -8.19 -13.83
N SER A 346 22.16 -8.41 -13.00
CA SER A 346 21.45 -7.35 -12.27
C SER A 346 22.10 -7.07 -10.90
N THR A 347 21.42 -6.33 -10.03
CA THR A 347 21.94 -5.93 -8.71
C THR A 347 22.15 -7.10 -7.74
N ASP A 348 21.46 -8.23 -7.95
CA ASP A 348 21.64 -9.50 -7.23
C ASP A 348 22.90 -10.26 -7.65
N SER A 349 23.60 -9.81 -8.69
CA SER A 349 24.83 -10.44 -9.16
C SER A 349 25.89 -10.50 -8.06
N CYS A 350 26.61 -11.61 -7.94
CA CYS A 350 27.67 -11.74 -6.94
C CYS A 350 28.80 -10.71 -7.12
N SER A 351 29.02 -10.21 -8.35
CA SER A 351 29.96 -9.13 -8.63
C SER A 351 29.50 -7.79 -8.04
N SER A 352 28.20 -7.47 -8.16
CA SER A 352 27.64 -6.21 -7.66
C SER A 352 27.33 -6.26 -6.17
N LEU A 353 26.69 -7.33 -5.69
CA LEU A 353 26.20 -7.46 -4.33
C LEU A 353 27.33 -7.68 -3.32
N CYS A 354 28.35 -8.48 -3.67
CA CYS A 354 29.47 -8.79 -2.78
C CYS A 354 30.62 -7.76 -2.86
N CYS A 355 30.45 -6.68 -3.63
CA CYS A 355 31.39 -5.56 -3.71
C CYS A 355 32.84 -5.96 -4.00
N GLY A 356 33.06 -7.01 -4.81
CA GLY A 356 34.39 -7.50 -5.16
C GLY A 356 35.06 -8.40 -4.12
N ARG A 357 34.48 -8.61 -2.93
CA ARG A 357 35.03 -9.50 -1.88
C ARG A 357 34.98 -10.99 -2.26
N GLY A 358 34.21 -11.34 -3.29
CA GLY A 358 33.93 -12.71 -3.69
C GLY A 358 32.77 -13.34 -2.89
N HIS A 359 32.52 -14.61 -3.14
CA HIS A 359 31.45 -15.38 -2.50
C HIS A 359 31.92 -16.78 -2.14
N ASN A 360 31.30 -17.36 -1.11
CA ASN A 360 31.41 -18.77 -0.74
C ASN A 360 30.27 -19.54 -1.39
N ILE A 361 30.51 -20.79 -1.79
CA ILE A 361 29.47 -21.69 -2.29
C ILE A 361 29.12 -22.62 -1.12
N LEU A 362 27.93 -22.47 -0.56
CA LEU A 362 27.47 -23.23 0.60
C LEU A 362 26.30 -24.13 0.21
N LYS A 363 26.25 -25.33 0.78
CA LYS A 363 25.12 -26.24 0.63
C LYS A 363 24.08 -25.90 1.70
N GLN A 364 22.97 -25.28 1.30
CA GLN A 364 21.90 -24.89 2.21
C GLN A 364 20.74 -25.88 2.08
N THR A 365 20.28 -26.42 3.22
CA THR A 365 19.08 -27.24 3.27
C THR A 365 17.96 -26.41 3.85
N ARG A 366 16.88 -26.24 3.10
CA ARG A 366 15.66 -25.56 3.55
C ARG A 366 14.52 -26.55 3.62
N SER A 367 13.63 -26.33 4.58
CA SER A 367 12.37 -27.03 4.67
C SER A 367 11.33 -26.29 3.84
N GLU A 368 10.64 -27.00 2.96
CA GLU A 368 9.51 -26.48 2.20
C GLU A 368 8.32 -27.43 2.24
N ARG A 369 7.12 -26.85 2.10
CA ARG A 369 5.89 -27.64 2.02
C ARG A 369 5.75 -28.19 0.61
N CYS A 370 5.77 -29.51 0.48
CA CYS A 370 5.70 -30.24 -0.78
C CYS A 370 4.51 -31.21 -0.78
N ASN A 371 4.23 -31.81 -1.94
CA ASN A 371 3.21 -32.87 -2.09
C ASN A 371 1.86 -32.49 -1.48
N CYS A 372 1.48 -31.21 -1.58
CA CYS A 372 0.27 -30.69 -0.96
C CYS A 372 -0.98 -31.30 -1.59
N ARG A 373 -1.84 -31.92 -0.77
CA ARG A 373 -3.13 -32.46 -1.16
C ARG A 373 -4.25 -31.62 -0.57
N PHE A 374 -5.15 -31.17 -1.43
CA PHE A 374 -6.36 -30.49 -1.00
C PHE A 374 -7.42 -31.51 -0.60
N HIS A 375 -7.88 -31.44 0.64
CA HIS A 375 -9.02 -32.21 1.11
C HIS A 375 -10.26 -31.34 0.98
N TRP A 376 -11.19 -31.78 0.12
CA TRP A 376 -12.47 -31.10 -0.05
C TRP A 376 -13.21 -31.14 1.29
N CYS A 377 -13.30 -29.97 1.95
CA CYS A 377 -13.66 -29.68 3.35
C CYS A 377 -12.51 -29.80 4.38
N CYS A 378 -11.66 -28.80 4.69
CA CYS A 378 -11.44 -27.41 4.27
C CYS A 378 -9.95 -27.07 4.46
N TYR A 379 -9.06 -28.04 4.30
CA TYR A 379 -7.65 -27.90 4.64
C TYR A 379 -6.73 -28.51 3.59
N VAL A 380 -5.51 -27.99 3.54
CA VAL A 380 -4.44 -28.50 2.69
C VAL A 380 -3.46 -29.22 3.59
N LEU A 381 -3.27 -30.53 3.36
CA LEU A 381 -2.19 -31.29 3.98
C LEU A 381 -0.98 -31.24 3.06
N CYS A 382 0.15 -30.78 3.57
CA CYS A 382 1.42 -30.81 2.88
C CYS A 382 2.41 -31.63 3.71
N GLU A 383 3.30 -32.34 3.02
CA GLU A 383 4.47 -32.95 3.64
C GLU A 383 5.56 -31.89 3.82
N GLU A 384 6.45 -32.12 4.79
CA GLU A 384 7.64 -31.29 4.98
C GLU A 384 8.81 -31.91 4.23
N CYS A 385 9.14 -31.36 3.06
CA CYS A 385 10.29 -31.78 2.27
C CYS A 385 11.53 -30.96 2.65
N ARG A 386 12.68 -31.63 2.67
CA ARG A 386 13.98 -30.97 2.75
C ARG A 386 14.55 -30.83 1.35
N VAL A 387 14.70 -29.60 0.89
CA VAL A 387 15.38 -29.27 -0.36
C VAL A 387 16.76 -28.77 -0.04
N THR A 388 17.75 -29.40 -0.66
CA THR A 388 19.15 -28.99 -0.51
C THR A 388 19.66 -28.39 -1.81
N GLU A 389 20.05 -27.13 -1.75
CA GLU A 389 20.53 -26.35 -2.89
C GLU A 389 21.90 -25.73 -2.61
N TRP A 390 22.67 -25.52 -3.68
CA TRP A 390 23.92 -24.78 -3.62
C TRP A 390 23.63 -23.29 -3.75
N VAL A 391 24.02 -22.50 -2.75
CA VAL A 391 23.83 -21.05 -2.73
C VAL A 391 25.17 -20.33 -2.71
N ASN A 392 25.25 -19.20 -3.41
CA ASN A 392 26.42 -18.32 -3.35
C ASN A 392 26.16 -17.26 -2.28
N VAL A 393 27.07 -17.12 -1.32
CA VAL A 393 26.94 -16.22 -0.18
C VAL A 393 28.12 -15.26 -0.14
N CYS A 394 27.87 -13.96 -0.09
CA CYS A 394 28.92 -12.94 -0.05
C CYS A 394 29.82 -13.10 1.18
N LYS A 395 31.13 -12.99 0.96
CA LYS A 395 32.15 -13.06 2.01
C LYS A 395 32.11 -11.86 2.94
#